data_AF-A0A7X5TP85-F1
#
_entry.id   AF-A0A7X5TP85-F1
#
_cell.length_a   1.000
_cell.length_b   1.000
_cell.length_c   1.000
_cell.angle_alpha   90.00
_cell.angle_beta   90.00
_cell.angle_gamma   90.00
#
_symmetry.space_group_name_H-M   'P 1'
#
loop_
_entity.id
_entity.type
_entity.pdbx_description
1 polymer ?
#
loop_
_entity_poly.entity_id
_entity_poly.type
_entity_poly.pdbx_seq_one_letter_code
_entity_poly.pdbx_strand_id
1 'polypeptide(L)'
;MRELSLEELELVAGGVDTLNGISITDLQGFNVAPDNPYDPGSFPRPGPPGAWGETVGAAGSSGGGGGHVSGAATASHAIHHYVSPSGHSFSTHASLSASQISTAGQIIDYGIANYGTYGQYTGLAVNMAFAESSLGTIDNNPTHFGLYQYSHSTWNDRHAHLNIWSQADQIKAFYNDLQWYGQRYTHGHNQSLEIPWNVAFDAYVEIKHHAGAYSQDWNTPFVQEYYNKVKELGYGVQ
;
A
#
# COMPACT_ATOMS: atom_id res chain seq x y z
N MET A 1 5.69 -20.56 -22.73
CA MET A 1 5.66 -19.09 -22.57
C MET A 1 7.09 -18.61 -22.58
N ARG A 2 7.42 -17.56 -23.34
CA ARG A 2 8.77 -16.96 -23.36
C ARG A 2 8.83 -15.92 -22.24
N GLU A 3 9.95 -15.91 -21.50
CA GLU A 3 10.27 -14.81 -20.59
C GLU A 3 10.82 -13.63 -21.41
N LEU A 4 10.31 -12.43 -21.12
CA LEU A 4 10.70 -11.19 -21.79
C LEU A 4 11.90 -10.56 -21.09
N SER A 5 12.76 -9.85 -21.84
CA SER A 5 13.84 -9.05 -21.27
C SER A 5 13.29 -7.82 -20.55
N LEU A 6 14.13 -7.20 -19.70
CA LEU A 6 13.75 -5.99 -18.96
C LEU A 6 13.34 -4.84 -19.89
N GLU A 7 14.05 -4.69 -21.02
CA GLU A 7 13.73 -3.69 -22.06
C GLU A 7 12.40 -4.01 -22.76
N GLU A 8 12.05 -5.29 -22.93
CA GLU A 8 10.76 -5.71 -23.48
C GLU A 8 9.60 -5.48 -22.48
N LEU A 9 9.86 -5.55 -21.18
CA LEU A 9 8.88 -5.23 -20.13
C LEU A 9 8.61 -3.71 -20.05
N GLU A 10 9.65 -2.89 -20.18
CA GLU A 10 9.53 -1.42 -20.22
C GLU A 10 8.76 -0.94 -21.47
N LEU A 11 8.89 -1.65 -22.59
CA LEU A 11 8.14 -1.37 -23.84
C LEU A 11 6.64 -1.69 -23.74
N VAL A 12 6.27 -2.75 -22.99
CA VAL A 12 4.87 -3.12 -22.75
C VAL A 12 4.17 -2.16 -21.79
N ALA A 13 4.92 -1.48 -20.93
CA ALA A 13 4.39 -0.58 -19.90
C ALA A 13 4.12 0.87 -20.37
N GLY A 14 4.53 1.31 -21.58
CA GLY A 14 4.55 2.77 -21.83
C GLY A 14 4.60 3.33 -23.27
N GLY A 15 4.55 2.54 -24.34
CA GLY A 15 4.20 3.06 -25.68
C GLY A 15 5.23 2.88 -26.80
N VAL A 16 4.70 2.38 -27.93
CA VAL A 16 5.18 2.33 -29.33
C VAL A 16 6.56 1.72 -29.62
N ASP A 17 6.56 0.53 -30.21
CA ASP A 17 7.69 -0.04 -30.95
C ASP A 17 7.87 0.69 -32.31
N THR A 18 9.09 1.14 -32.61
CA THR A 18 9.46 1.71 -33.92
C THR A 18 10.38 0.79 -34.74
N LEU A 19 10.69 -0.42 -34.27
CA LEU A 19 11.30 -1.46 -35.06
C LEU A 19 10.18 -2.34 -35.65
N ASN A 20 9.78 -2.02 -36.89
CA ASN A 20 8.85 -2.75 -37.79
C ASN A 20 7.42 -2.19 -37.92
N GLY A 21 7.06 -1.11 -37.22
CA GLY A 21 5.85 -0.32 -37.54
C GLY A 21 4.51 -1.02 -37.27
N ILE A 22 4.43 -1.89 -36.26
CA ILE A 22 3.18 -2.56 -35.86
C ILE A 22 2.69 -1.97 -34.53
N SER A 23 1.45 -1.47 -34.49
CA SER A 23 0.81 -0.99 -33.26
C SER A 23 0.40 -2.15 -32.34
N ILE A 24 0.72 -2.04 -31.05
CA ILE A 24 0.45 -3.02 -29.98
C ILE A 24 -1.05 -3.11 -29.60
N THR A 25 -1.94 -2.42 -30.33
CA THR A 25 -3.39 -2.47 -30.09
C THR A 25 -4.08 -3.77 -30.56
N ASP A 26 -3.37 -4.65 -31.28
CA ASP A 26 -3.95 -5.90 -31.84
C ASP A 26 -3.69 -7.16 -30.99
N LEU A 27 -3.08 -7.04 -29.80
CA LEU A 27 -3.00 -8.15 -28.85
C LEU A 27 -4.12 -8.05 -27.82
N GLN A 28 -5.29 -8.58 -28.16
CA GLN A 28 -6.36 -8.83 -27.19
C GLN A 28 -5.86 -9.78 -26.10
N GLY A 29 -5.79 -9.31 -24.85
CA GLY A 29 -5.62 -10.19 -23.68
C GLY A 29 -4.61 -9.77 -22.61
N PHE A 30 -3.96 -8.61 -22.68
CA PHE A 30 -3.04 -8.19 -21.62
C PHE A 30 -3.75 -7.36 -20.55
N ASN A 31 -4.00 -8.00 -19.42
CA ASN A 31 -4.31 -7.34 -18.16
C ASN A 31 -2.98 -6.78 -17.63
N VAL A 32 -2.68 -5.52 -17.94
CA VAL A 32 -1.52 -4.83 -17.35
C VAL A 32 -1.89 -4.58 -15.90
N ALA A 33 -1.40 -5.44 -15.00
CA ALA A 33 -1.43 -5.13 -13.58
C ALA A 33 -0.58 -3.86 -13.39
N PRO A 34 -1.13 -2.77 -12.84
CA PRO A 34 -0.32 -1.61 -12.49
C PRO A 34 0.75 -2.06 -11.50
N ASP A 35 1.96 -1.53 -11.67
CA ASP A 35 3.21 -1.93 -11.02
C ASP A 35 3.02 -2.44 -9.58
N ASN A 36 3.57 -3.63 -9.32
CA ASN A 36 3.63 -4.20 -7.99
C ASN A 36 4.50 -3.29 -7.09
N PRO A 37 3.94 -2.60 -6.08
CA PRO A 37 4.73 -1.75 -5.19
C PRO A 37 5.58 -2.56 -4.18
N TYR A 38 5.54 -3.89 -4.23
CA TYR A 38 6.28 -4.80 -3.35
C TYR A 38 7.49 -5.46 -4.02
N ASP A 39 8.22 -4.73 -4.88
CA ASP A 39 9.63 -5.05 -5.10
C ASP A 39 10.48 -4.32 -4.02
N PRO A 40 11.06 -5.04 -3.04
CA PRO A 40 11.93 -4.43 -2.03
C PRO A 40 13.20 -3.76 -2.59
N GLY A 41 13.43 -3.80 -3.92
CA GLY A 41 14.56 -3.16 -4.60
C GLY A 41 14.35 -1.75 -5.16
N SER A 42 13.13 -1.22 -5.27
CA SER A 42 12.83 -0.05 -6.11
C SER A 42 12.77 1.31 -5.40
N PHE A 43 13.10 1.40 -4.11
CA PHE A 43 13.30 2.70 -3.46
C PHE A 43 14.56 3.39 -4.04
N PRO A 44 14.50 4.67 -4.47
CA PRO A 44 15.70 5.41 -4.82
C PRO A 44 16.58 5.56 -3.58
N ARG A 45 17.68 4.80 -3.53
CA ARG A 45 18.71 4.93 -2.50
C ARG A 45 19.30 6.34 -2.55
N PRO A 46 19.33 7.09 -1.44
CA PRO A 46 20.24 8.21 -1.30
C PRO A 46 21.68 7.70 -1.45
N GLY A 47 22.46 8.30 -2.35
CA GLY A 47 23.85 7.92 -2.60
C GLY A 47 24.71 8.02 -1.33
N PRO A 48 25.73 7.16 -1.17
CA PRO A 48 26.52 7.11 0.06
C PRO A 48 27.55 8.27 0.11
N PRO A 49 27.69 8.98 1.24
CA PRO A 49 28.87 9.77 1.50
C PRO A 49 29.95 8.93 2.21
N GLY A 50 31.11 8.80 1.55
CA GLY A 50 32.42 8.80 2.22
C GLY A 50 32.90 7.50 2.89
N ALA A 51 33.90 6.88 2.27
CA ALA A 51 34.74 5.80 2.79
C ALA A 51 35.58 6.19 4.01
N TRP A 52 35.82 5.26 4.95
CA TRP A 52 37.10 5.09 5.67
C TRP A 52 37.25 3.66 6.25
N GLY A 53 38.29 2.94 5.79
CA GLY A 53 39.14 1.97 6.50
C GLY A 53 38.59 0.56 6.79
N GLU A 54 39.12 -0.53 6.21
CA GLU A 54 40.35 -1.26 6.66
C GLU A 54 40.18 -1.97 8.03
N THR A 55 40.50 -3.24 8.31
CA THR A 55 40.88 -4.47 7.58
C THR A 55 40.88 -5.63 8.63
N VAL A 56 40.86 -6.88 8.15
CA VAL A 56 41.41 -8.15 8.71
C VAL A 56 40.90 -8.78 10.03
N GLY A 57 40.80 -10.12 9.98
CA GLY A 57 41.33 -10.99 11.05
C GLY A 57 40.38 -12.02 11.65
N ALA A 58 40.82 -13.27 11.75
CA ALA A 58 40.01 -14.48 11.94
C ALA A 58 40.18 -15.17 13.32
N ALA A 59 39.23 -16.09 13.60
CA ALA A 59 39.31 -17.35 14.36
C ALA A 59 39.57 -17.38 15.89
N GLY A 60 38.75 -18.18 16.61
CA GLY A 60 39.22 -18.97 17.77
C GLY A 60 38.32 -19.08 19.02
N SER A 61 37.54 -20.16 19.11
CA SER A 61 37.24 -21.04 20.27
C SER A 61 36.73 -20.54 21.65
N SER A 62 35.59 -21.12 22.04
CA SER A 62 35.19 -21.73 23.34
C SER A 62 35.25 -20.98 24.68
N GLY A 63 34.14 -21.03 25.43
CA GLY A 63 34.12 -20.98 26.90
C GLY A 63 32.91 -20.24 27.48
N GLY A 64 32.05 -20.96 28.20
CA GLY A 64 30.80 -20.42 28.77
C GLY A 64 30.97 -19.52 29.99
N GLY A 65 29.86 -18.92 30.40
CA GLY A 65 29.74 -18.16 31.65
C GLY A 65 28.82 -16.95 31.47
N GLY A 66 27.78 -16.89 32.29
CA GLY A 66 26.74 -15.85 32.22
C GLY A 66 27.27 -14.43 32.33
N GLY A 67 26.52 -13.51 31.74
CA GLY A 67 26.80 -12.09 31.79
C GLY A 67 25.94 -11.39 30.76
N HIS A 68 25.24 -10.35 31.22
CA HIS A 68 24.47 -9.42 30.41
C HIS A 68 25.09 -9.19 29.02
N VAL A 69 24.32 -9.45 27.97
CA VAL A 69 24.67 -9.02 26.62
C VAL A 69 23.71 -7.90 26.22
N SER A 70 24.15 -6.68 26.47
CA SER A 70 23.87 -5.55 25.59
C SER A 70 24.43 -5.91 24.21
N GLY A 71 23.60 -6.54 23.38
CA GLY A 71 23.93 -6.92 22.02
C GLY A 71 22.96 -6.24 21.07
N ALA A 72 23.49 -5.31 20.27
CA ALA A 72 22.80 -4.78 19.11
C ALA A 72 22.41 -5.94 18.19
N ALA A 73 21.17 -6.40 18.31
CA ALA A 73 20.54 -7.09 17.21
C ALA A 73 20.33 -6.03 16.13
N THR A 74 20.99 -6.18 14.99
CA THR A 74 20.41 -5.74 13.72
C THR A 74 18.99 -6.28 13.72
N ALA A 75 18.02 -5.41 14.02
CA ALA A 75 16.63 -5.76 14.09
C ALA A 75 16.23 -6.27 12.70
N SER A 76 16.27 -7.58 12.51
CA SER A 76 15.42 -8.21 11.53
C SER A 76 14.02 -7.76 11.91
N HIS A 77 13.41 -6.88 11.11
CA HIS A 77 12.02 -6.49 11.31
C HIS A 77 11.23 -7.81 11.37
N ALA A 78 10.73 -8.15 12.56
CA ALA A 78 10.03 -9.41 12.74
C ALA A 78 8.79 -9.37 11.83
N ILE A 79 8.64 -10.37 10.97
CA ILE A 79 7.41 -10.52 10.18
C ILE A 79 6.44 -11.32 11.04
N HIS A 80 5.30 -10.71 11.33
CA HIS A 80 4.20 -11.32 12.05
C HIS A 80 3.17 -11.85 11.04
N HIS A 81 2.72 -13.09 11.24
CA HIS A 81 1.76 -13.76 10.36
C HIS A 81 0.41 -13.92 11.07
N TYR A 82 -0.66 -13.64 10.34
CA TYR A 82 -2.03 -13.71 10.85
C TYR A 82 -2.95 -14.38 9.82
N VAL A 83 -4.13 -14.74 10.30
CA VAL A 83 -5.19 -15.35 9.48
C VAL A 83 -6.48 -14.59 9.76
N SER A 84 -7.18 -14.20 8.69
CA SER A 84 -8.48 -13.55 8.77
C SER A 84 -9.57 -14.52 9.25
N PRO A 85 -10.76 -14.03 9.64
CA PRO A 85 -11.90 -14.89 9.97
C PRO A 85 -12.28 -15.89 8.86
N SER A 86 -12.15 -15.50 7.59
CA SER A 86 -12.43 -16.37 6.44
C SER A 86 -11.25 -17.26 6.01
N GLY A 87 -10.14 -17.25 6.76
CA GLY A 87 -8.99 -18.12 6.51
C GLY A 87 -7.93 -17.54 5.56
N HIS A 88 -7.95 -16.24 5.32
CA HIS A 88 -7.00 -15.54 4.44
C HIS A 88 -5.75 -15.12 5.22
N SER A 89 -4.58 -15.58 4.78
CA SER A 89 -3.29 -15.26 5.40
C SER A 89 -2.81 -13.86 5.05
N PHE A 90 -2.27 -13.15 6.03
CA PHE A 90 -1.59 -11.87 5.82
C PHE A 90 -0.45 -11.68 6.81
N SER A 91 0.44 -10.73 6.52
CA SER A 91 1.60 -10.45 7.35
C SER A 91 1.85 -8.96 7.55
N THR A 92 2.51 -8.61 8.64
CA THR A 92 2.91 -7.22 8.96
C THR A 92 4.26 -7.22 9.68
N HIS A 93 4.95 -6.08 9.68
CA HIS A 93 6.13 -5.86 10.53
C HIS A 93 5.74 -5.38 11.93
N ALA A 94 4.63 -4.65 12.06
CA ALA A 94 4.09 -4.27 13.36
C ALA A 94 3.36 -5.46 14.02
N SER A 95 3.54 -5.63 15.33
CA SER A 95 2.70 -6.55 16.09
C SER A 95 1.30 -5.94 16.25
N LEU A 96 0.28 -6.64 15.78
CA LEU A 96 -1.12 -6.20 15.86
C LEU A 96 -1.80 -6.77 17.10
N SER A 97 -2.69 -5.99 17.70
CA SER A 97 -3.60 -6.48 18.76
C SER A 97 -4.70 -7.36 18.16
N ALA A 98 -5.40 -8.12 19.01
CA ALA A 98 -6.51 -8.97 18.56
C ALA A 98 -7.63 -8.19 17.84
N SER A 99 -7.92 -6.96 18.27
CA SER A 99 -8.91 -6.11 17.59
C SER A 99 -8.41 -5.65 16.23
N GLN A 100 -7.14 -5.24 16.11
CA GLN A 100 -6.53 -4.85 14.85
C GLN A 100 -6.47 -6.01 13.85
N ILE A 101 -6.13 -7.22 14.32
CA ILE A 101 -6.14 -8.44 13.50
C ILE A 101 -7.55 -8.72 12.97
N SER A 102 -8.56 -8.61 13.84
CA SER A 102 -9.98 -8.79 13.45
C SER A 102 -10.40 -7.79 12.38
N THR A 103 -10.09 -6.50 12.59
CA THR A 103 -10.42 -5.43 11.63
C THR A 103 -9.70 -5.60 10.30
N ALA A 104 -8.39 -5.84 10.30
CA ALA A 104 -7.63 -6.12 9.08
C ALA A 104 -8.19 -7.34 8.34
N GLY A 105 -8.51 -8.41 9.06
CA GLY A 105 -9.14 -9.60 8.52
C GLY A 105 -10.49 -9.31 7.82
N GLN A 106 -11.34 -8.47 8.42
CA GLN A 106 -12.61 -8.08 7.79
C GLN A 106 -12.43 -7.26 6.51
N ILE A 107 -11.43 -6.37 6.46
CA ILE A 107 -11.09 -5.60 5.25
C ILE A 107 -10.63 -6.54 4.13
N ILE A 108 -9.79 -7.52 4.47
CA ILE A 108 -9.25 -8.51 3.54
C ILE A 108 -10.37 -9.42 3.02
N ASP A 109 -11.18 -9.97 3.93
CA ASP A 109 -12.30 -10.85 3.59
C ASP A 109 -13.29 -10.15 2.66
N TYR A 110 -13.62 -8.88 2.95
CA TYR A 110 -14.48 -8.08 2.07
C TYR A 110 -13.85 -7.88 0.69
N GLY A 111 -12.56 -7.54 0.64
CA GLY A 111 -11.82 -7.33 -0.61
C GLY A 111 -11.84 -8.56 -1.50
N ILE A 112 -11.48 -9.71 -0.94
CA ILE A 112 -11.41 -10.98 -1.67
C ILE A 112 -12.81 -11.42 -2.12
N ALA A 113 -13.82 -11.33 -1.25
CA ALA A 113 -15.18 -11.75 -1.58
C ALA A 113 -15.81 -10.94 -2.71
N ASN A 114 -15.47 -9.65 -2.84
CA ASN A 114 -16.11 -8.75 -3.81
C ASN A 114 -15.25 -8.46 -5.05
N TYR A 115 -13.92 -8.60 -4.96
CA TYR A 115 -12.98 -8.25 -6.03
C TYR A 115 -12.07 -9.41 -6.46
N GLY A 116 -12.25 -10.59 -5.84
CA GLY A 116 -11.72 -11.88 -6.33
C GLY A 116 -10.22 -12.09 -6.19
N THR A 117 -9.46 -11.12 -5.65
CA THR A 117 -8.01 -11.24 -5.43
C THR A 117 -7.56 -10.36 -4.25
N TYR A 118 -6.38 -10.65 -3.70
CA TYR A 118 -5.61 -9.69 -2.88
C TYR A 118 -5.02 -8.57 -3.75
N GLY A 119 -5.88 -7.89 -4.49
CA GLY A 119 -5.45 -6.83 -5.39
C GLY A 119 -4.89 -5.62 -4.64
N GLN A 120 -4.31 -4.68 -5.39
CA GLN A 120 -3.80 -3.39 -4.91
C GLN A 120 -4.79 -2.69 -3.95
N TYR A 121 -6.10 -2.83 -4.19
CA TYR A 121 -7.15 -2.21 -3.37
C TYR A 121 -7.23 -2.81 -1.96
N THR A 122 -7.01 -4.11 -1.80
CA THR A 122 -7.08 -4.74 -0.47
C THR A 122 -5.92 -4.29 0.40
N GLY A 123 -4.69 -4.28 -0.15
CA GLY A 123 -3.54 -3.76 0.59
C GLY A 123 -3.69 -2.29 0.92
N LEU A 124 -4.17 -1.49 -0.03
CA LEU A 124 -4.43 -0.07 0.19
C LEU A 124 -5.52 0.17 1.24
N ALA A 125 -6.60 -0.60 1.25
CA ALA A 125 -7.65 -0.49 2.26
C ALA A 125 -7.14 -0.83 3.67
N VAL A 126 -6.27 -1.83 3.83
CA VAL A 126 -5.65 -2.14 5.14
C VAL A 126 -4.70 -1.03 5.57
N ASN A 127 -3.85 -0.56 4.65
CA ASN A 127 -2.89 0.51 4.89
C ASN A 127 -3.57 1.82 5.31
N MET A 128 -4.63 2.22 4.60
CA MET A 128 -5.41 3.41 4.90
C MET A 128 -6.10 3.30 6.27
N ALA A 129 -6.72 2.15 6.56
CA ALA A 129 -7.31 1.92 7.87
C ALA A 129 -6.29 2.00 9.02
N PHE A 130 -5.07 1.50 8.80
CA PHE A 130 -3.99 1.65 9.77
C PHE A 130 -3.50 3.09 9.90
N ALA A 131 -3.27 3.78 8.77
CA ALA A 131 -2.80 5.15 8.75
C ALA A 131 -3.78 6.11 9.45
N GLU A 132 -5.08 5.87 9.28
CA GLU A 132 -6.13 6.77 9.73
C GLU A 132 -6.57 6.52 11.17
N SER A 133 -6.72 5.25 11.55
CA SER A 133 -7.30 4.89 12.86
C SER A 133 -6.55 3.78 13.58
N SER A 134 -5.35 3.41 13.10
CA SER A 134 -4.62 2.23 13.59
C SER A 134 -5.52 0.98 13.61
N LEU A 135 -6.25 0.76 12.51
CA LEU A 135 -7.23 -0.32 12.32
C LEU A 135 -8.39 -0.26 13.33
N GLY A 136 -8.92 0.95 13.56
CA GLY A 136 -10.07 1.20 14.43
C GLY A 136 -9.75 1.20 15.92
N THR A 137 -8.49 1.47 16.31
CA THR A 137 -8.10 1.59 17.72
C THR A 137 -7.85 3.04 18.16
N ILE A 138 -7.78 3.97 17.21
CA ILE A 138 -7.68 5.41 17.44
C ILE A 138 -8.95 6.08 16.93
N ASP A 139 -9.78 6.53 17.86
CA ASP A 139 -11.06 7.21 17.57
C ASP A 139 -11.02 8.72 17.92
N ASN A 140 -9.83 9.27 18.17
CA ASN A 140 -9.68 10.65 18.66
C ASN A 140 -9.65 11.66 17.51
N ASN A 141 -10.79 11.87 16.86
CA ASN A 141 -10.99 12.99 15.96
C ASN A 141 -12.44 13.52 16.08
N PRO A 142 -12.65 14.76 16.56
CA PRO A 142 -14.00 15.28 16.75
C PRO A 142 -14.75 15.55 15.44
N THR A 143 -14.05 15.60 14.31
CA THR A 143 -14.63 15.95 12.99
C THR A 143 -14.63 14.80 11.99
N HIS A 144 -14.01 13.67 12.34
CA HIS A 144 -13.87 12.51 11.46
C HIS A 144 -14.19 11.22 12.21
N PHE A 145 -14.74 10.24 11.51
CA PHE A 145 -15.34 9.07 12.15
C PHE A 145 -14.81 7.76 11.57
N GLY A 146 -14.54 6.84 12.49
CA GLY A 146 -14.34 5.43 12.21
C GLY A 146 -13.02 5.09 11.53
N LEU A 147 -13.03 3.91 10.91
CA LEU A 147 -11.89 3.18 10.37
C LEU A 147 -11.07 3.99 9.37
N TYR A 148 -11.73 4.78 8.54
CA TYR A 148 -11.13 5.59 7.48
C TYR A 148 -11.29 7.09 7.74
N GLN A 149 -11.67 7.49 8.96
CA GLN A 149 -11.76 8.90 9.35
C GLN A 149 -12.59 9.74 8.37
N TYR A 150 -13.84 9.33 8.08
CA TYR A 150 -14.72 10.13 7.20
C TYR A 150 -15.24 11.36 7.93
N SER A 151 -15.27 12.52 7.25
CA SER A 151 -16.06 13.65 7.72
C SER A 151 -17.57 13.40 7.47
N HIS A 152 -18.44 14.04 8.26
CA HIS A 152 -19.89 13.97 8.03
C HIS A 152 -20.30 14.48 6.64
N SER A 153 -19.64 15.52 6.12
CA SER A 153 -19.94 16.06 4.79
C SER A 153 -19.61 15.04 3.71
N THR A 154 -18.37 14.52 3.73
CA THR A 154 -17.92 13.53 2.74
C THR A 154 -18.78 12.27 2.77
N TRP A 155 -19.17 11.81 3.97
CA TRP A 155 -20.06 10.67 4.12
C TRP A 155 -21.44 10.95 3.52
N ASN A 156 -22.05 12.09 3.84
CA ASN A 156 -23.37 12.42 3.32
C ASN A 156 -23.39 12.60 1.79
N ASP A 157 -22.31 13.11 1.22
CA ASP A 157 -22.24 13.36 -0.22
C ASP A 157 -22.14 12.07 -1.05
N ARG A 158 -21.50 11.01 -0.51
CA ARG A 158 -21.14 9.80 -1.29
C ARG A 158 -21.75 8.51 -0.74
N HIS A 159 -21.98 8.46 0.56
CA HIS A 159 -22.27 7.24 1.32
C HIS A 159 -23.50 7.38 2.22
N ALA A 160 -24.37 8.38 2.00
CA ALA A 160 -25.57 8.61 2.83
C ALA A 160 -26.54 7.42 2.94
N HIS A 161 -26.47 6.47 2.01
CA HIS A 161 -27.25 5.24 2.04
C HIS A 161 -26.66 4.13 2.94
N LEU A 162 -25.50 4.38 3.54
CA LEU A 162 -24.76 3.49 4.44
C LEU A 162 -24.71 4.09 5.85
N ASN A 163 -24.49 3.25 6.87
CA ASN A 163 -24.35 3.70 8.25
C ASN A 163 -22.89 4.03 8.61
N ILE A 164 -22.60 5.31 8.86
CA ILE A 164 -21.25 5.78 9.23
C ILE A 164 -20.72 5.13 10.50
N TRP A 165 -21.58 4.62 11.39
CA TRP A 165 -21.19 3.96 12.64
C TRP A 165 -20.97 2.45 12.48
N SER A 166 -21.26 1.87 11.32
CA SER A 166 -21.07 0.46 11.03
C SER A 166 -19.70 0.25 10.37
N GLN A 167 -18.81 -0.50 11.02
CA GLN A 167 -17.52 -0.86 10.44
C GLN A 167 -17.66 -1.56 9.09
N ALA A 168 -18.62 -2.48 8.94
CA ALA A 168 -18.88 -3.17 7.68
C ALA A 168 -19.28 -2.19 6.55
N ASP A 169 -20.08 -1.18 6.89
CA ASP A 169 -20.49 -0.16 5.94
C ASP A 169 -19.35 0.81 5.61
N GLN A 170 -18.47 1.12 6.57
CA GLN A 170 -17.27 1.92 6.32
C GLN A 170 -16.29 1.20 5.40
N ILE A 171 -16.10 -0.12 5.57
CA ILE A 171 -15.29 -0.96 4.66
C ILE A 171 -15.88 -0.90 3.25
N LYS A 172 -17.19 -1.14 3.12
CA LYS A 172 -17.89 -1.04 1.84
C LYS A 172 -17.75 0.35 1.21
N ALA A 173 -17.93 1.42 1.99
CA ALA A 173 -17.77 2.80 1.53
C ALA A 173 -16.36 3.05 0.98
N PHE A 174 -15.32 2.59 1.69
CA PHE A 174 -13.95 2.79 1.25
C PHE A 174 -13.62 2.03 -0.04
N TYR A 175 -14.10 0.79 -0.18
CA TYR A 175 -13.95 0.06 -1.44
C TYR A 175 -14.72 0.70 -2.61
N ASN A 176 -15.90 1.30 -2.37
CA ASN A 176 -16.57 2.13 -3.39
C ASN A 176 -15.69 3.32 -3.80
N ASP A 177 -15.02 3.94 -2.83
CA ASP A 177 -14.12 5.07 -3.09
C ASP A 177 -12.88 4.63 -3.88
N LEU A 178 -12.27 3.49 -3.54
CA LEU A 178 -11.15 2.91 -4.29
C LEU A 178 -11.51 2.59 -5.74
N GLN A 179 -12.70 2.03 -5.98
CA GLN A 179 -13.18 1.77 -7.34
C GLN A 179 -13.35 3.07 -8.15
N TRP A 180 -13.94 4.08 -7.54
CA TRP A 180 -14.14 5.38 -8.19
C TRP A 180 -12.81 6.11 -8.44
N TYR A 181 -11.92 6.10 -7.46
CA TYR A 181 -10.57 6.65 -7.59
C TYR A 181 -9.74 5.90 -8.62
N GLY A 182 -9.84 4.57 -8.67
CA GLY A 182 -9.18 3.74 -9.67
C GLY A 182 -9.51 4.16 -11.09
N GLN A 183 -10.81 4.27 -11.41
CA GLN A 183 -11.27 4.70 -12.73
C GLN A 183 -10.75 6.10 -13.09
N ARG A 184 -10.82 7.04 -12.14
CA ARG A 184 -10.34 8.41 -12.35
C ARG A 184 -8.82 8.49 -12.49
N TYR A 185 -8.08 7.68 -11.73
CA TYR A 185 -6.64 7.60 -11.82
C TYR A 185 -6.21 7.06 -13.17
N THR A 186 -6.78 5.92 -13.62
CA THR A 186 -6.46 5.36 -14.94
C THR A 186 -6.74 6.37 -16.07
N HIS A 187 -7.87 7.07 -16.03
CA HIS A 187 -8.17 8.10 -17.01
C HIS A 187 -7.19 9.29 -16.92
N GLY A 188 -6.99 9.83 -15.72
CA GLY A 188 -6.17 11.01 -15.48
C GLY A 188 -4.68 10.80 -15.75
N HIS A 189 -4.18 9.60 -15.46
CA HIS A 189 -2.77 9.25 -15.56
C HIS A 189 -2.40 8.75 -16.96
N ASN A 190 -3.26 7.95 -17.59
CA ASN A 190 -2.93 7.29 -18.87
C ASN A 190 -3.56 7.97 -20.09
N GLN A 191 -4.60 8.79 -19.92
CA GLN A 191 -5.37 9.33 -21.05
C GLN A 191 -5.29 10.86 -21.12
N SER A 192 -5.64 11.57 -20.03
CA SER A 192 -5.65 13.04 -20.04
C SER A 192 -4.34 13.67 -19.57
N LEU A 193 -3.45 12.90 -18.94
CA LEU A 193 -2.17 13.35 -18.35
C LEU A 193 -2.34 14.48 -17.31
N GLU A 194 -3.53 14.60 -16.71
CA GLU A 194 -3.82 15.55 -15.62
C GLU A 194 -3.17 15.14 -14.30
N ILE A 195 -2.89 13.85 -14.13
CA ILE A 195 -2.20 13.31 -12.96
C ILE A 195 -0.73 13.12 -13.35
N PRO A 196 0.22 13.77 -12.66
CA PRO A 196 1.64 13.61 -12.97
C PRO A 196 2.08 12.15 -12.90
N TRP A 197 2.97 11.74 -13.80
CA TRP A 197 3.47 10.36 -13.91
C TRP A 197 4.13 9.85 -12.62
N ASN A 198 4.66 10.75 -11.80
CA ASN A 198 5.34 10.45 -10.54
C ASN A 198 4.38 10.30 -9.35
N VAL A 199 3.07 10.51 -9.54
CA VAL A 199 2.06 10.30 -8.50
C VAL A 199 1.58 8.86 -8.58
N ALA A 200 2.00 8.03 -7.62
CA ALA A 200 1.51 6.65 -7.49
C ALA A 200 0.03 6.60 -7.07
N PHE A 201 -0.63 5.47 -7.32
CA PHE A 201 -2.07 5.33 -7.06
C PHE A 201 -2.45 5.47 -5.58
N ASP A 202 -1.63 4.96 -4.66
CA ASP A 202 -1.84 5.12 -3.22
C ASP A 202 -1.69 6.58 -2.77
N ALA A 203 -0.67 7.29 -3.25
CA ALA A 203 -0.55 8.73 -3.05
C ALA A 203 -1.76 9.49 -3.62
N TYR A 204 -2.27 9.08 -4.79
CA TYR A 204 -3.48 9.65 -5.36
C TYR A 204 -4.68 9.45 -4.44
N VAL A 205 -4.92 8.22 -3.96
CA VAL A 205 -6.03 7.91 -3.04
C VAL A 205 -5.92 8.73 -1.76
N GLU A 206 -4.73 8.81 -1.17
CA GLU A 206 -4.46 9.62 0.02
C GLU A 206 -4.83 11.10 -0.18
N ILE A 207 -4.39 11.69 -1.30
CA ILE A 207 -4.72 13.08 -1.64
C ILE A 207 -6.22 13.26 -1.81
N LYS A 208 -6.90 12.36 -2.51
CA LYS A 208 -8.36 12.49 -2.73
C LYS A 208 -9.16 12.28 -1.46
N HIS A 209 -8.68 11.41 -0.59
CA HIS A 209 -9.30 11.10 0.70
C HIS A 209 -9.22 12.30 1.65
N HIS A 210 -8.05 12.92 1.79
CA HIS A 210 -7.86 14.07 2.70
C HIS A 210 -8.23 15.43 2.10
N ALA A 211 -7.76 15.73 0.89
CA ALA A 211 -7.94 17.05 0.26
C ALA A 211 -9.21 17.13 -0.60
N GLY A 212 -9.96 16.03 -0.70
CA GLY A 212 -11.19 15.92 -1.46
C GLY A 212 -10.99 15.48 -2.91
N ALA A 213 -12.08 14.98 -3.50
CA ALA A 213 -12.07 14.29 -4.78
C ALA A 213 -11.52 15.07 -5.98
N TYR A 214 -11.54 16.40 -5.89
CA TYR A 214 -11.12 17.30 -6.97
C TYR A 214 -9.80 18.01 -6.69
N SER A 215 -9.12 17.72 -5.56
CA SER A 215 -7.83 18.35 -5.25
C SER A 215 -6.79 18.07 -6.36
N GLN A 216 -6.05 19.09 -6.78
CA GLN A 216 -4.93 18.96 -7.72
C GLN A 216 -3.60 19.32 -7.06
N ASP A 217 -3.59 19.49 -5.74
CA ASP A 217 -2.35 19.64 -4.99
C ASP A 217 -1.71 18.26 -4.81
N TRP A 218 -0.70 17.98 -5.62
CA TRP A 218 0.00 16.69 -5.61
C TRP A 218 1.12 16.62 -4.56
N ASN A 219 1.45 17.74 -3.90
CA ASN A 219 2.57 17.87 -2.98
C ASN A 219 2.12 18.08 -1.52
N THR A 220 1.00 17.46 -1.14
CA THR A 220 0.46 17.57 0.22
C THR A 220 1.34 16.85 1.25
N PRO A 221 1.40 17.33 2.50
CA PRO A 221 2.10 16.61 3.58
C PRO A 221 1.48 15.25 3.90
N PHE A 222 0.19 15.04 3.60
CA PHE A 222 -0.55 13.81 3.87
C PHE A 222 0.14 12.57 3.30
N VAL A 223 0.63 12.66 2.06
CA VAL A 223 1.32 11.55 1.37
C VAL A 223 2.54 11.06 2.15
N GLN A 224 3.36 11.98 2.66
CA GLN A 224 4.55 11.60 3.42
C GLN A 224 4.19 11.01 4.79
N GLU A 225 3.15 11.54 5.44
CA GLU A 225 2.64 11.01 6.71
C GLU A 225 2.07 9.60 6.53
N TYR A 226 1.27 9.38 5.48
CA TYR A 226 0.79 8.07 5.08
C TYR A 226 1.94 7.08 4.88
N TYR A 227 2.95 7.44 4.08
CA TYR A 227 4.08 6.55 3.83
C TYR A 227 4.88 6.20 5.10
N ASN A 228 4.99 7.13 6.05
CA ASN A 228 5.65 6.84 7.32
C ASN A 228 4.87 5.81 8.14
N LYS A 229 3.53 5.93 8.20
CA LYS A 229 2.66 5.01 8.95
C LYS A 229 2.59 3.62 8.29
N VAL A 230 2.45 3.53 6.97
CA VAL A 230 2.37 2.22 6.30
C VAL A 230 3.71 1.48 6.29
N LYS A 231 4.83 2.22 6.30
CA LYS A 231 6.15 1.63 6.50
C LYS A 231 6.30 0.99 7.89
N GLU A 232 5.72 1.61 8.91
CA GLU A 232 5.65 1.04 10.26
C GLU A 232 4.81 -0.24 10.29
N LEU A 233 3.64 -0.23 9.63
CA LEU A 233 2.82 -1.44 9.51
C LEU A 233 3.56 -2.55 8.77
N GLY A 234 4.18 -2.23 7.62
CA GLY A 234 4.86 -3.21 6.77
C GLY A 234 3.93 -4.31 6.28
N TYR A 235 2.69 -3.96 5.90
CA TYR A 235 1.70 -4.92 5.44
C TYR A 235 2.19 -5.66 4.19
N GLY A 236 2.03 -6.99 4.18
CA GLY A 236 2.32 -7.85 3.03
C GLY A 236 1.35 -9.03 2.97
N VAL A 237 0.96 -9.40 1.75
CA VAL A 237 0.11 -10.56 1.48
C VAL A 237 0.98 -11.78 1.21
N GLN A 238 0.53 -12.97 1.64
CA GLN A 238 1.17 -14.26 1.34
C GLN A 238 0.37 -15.10 0.35
#